data_AF-A0AAV0WUD1-F1
#
_entry.id   AF-A0AAV0WUD1-F1
#
_cell.length_a   1.000
_cell.length_b   1.000
_cell.length_c   1.000
_cell.angle_alpha   90.00
_cell.angle_beta   90.00
_cell.angle_gamma   90.00
#
_symmetry.space_group_name_H-M   'P 1'
#
loop_
_entity.id
_entity.type
_entity.pdbx_description
1 polymer ?
#
loop_
_entity_poly.entity_id
_entity_poly.type
_entity_poly.pdbx_seq_one_letter_code
_entity_poly.pdbx_strand_id
1 'polypeptide(L)'
;MFQLKLNSLRRQSFVAQETGVYGKCNVQYLVTKANNNTNVKKIINFSTCDSKLGQQRSNKPTPTCPSRYQDGSMSHSVRNYNLDEMNVIQYLNIIGTVEFQPFQALAEYHHIFVNQTF
;
A
#
# COMPACT_ATOMS: atom_id res chain seq x y z
N MET A 1 12.06 3.17 -0.32
CA MET A 1 11.60 3.15 -1.72
C MET A 1 11.98 1.84 -2.43
N PHE A 2 13.25 1.46 -2.36
CA PHE A 2 13.87 0.38 -3.15
C PHE A 2 13.76 -1.05 -2.57
N GLN A 3 12.83 -1.30 -1.65
CA GLN A 3 12.70 -2.60 -1.01
C GLN A 3 11.80 -3.54 -1.84
N LEU A 4 12.39 -4.60 -2.39
CA LEU A 4 11.76 -5.63 -3.22
C LEU A 4 12.23 -7.03 -2.81
N LYS A 5 11.33 -8.02 -2.84
CA LYS A 5 11.70 -9.44 -2.64
C LYS A 5 12.04 -10.11 -3.98
N LEU A 6 13.28 -9.89 -4.44
CA LEU A 6 13.77 -10.39 -5.74
C LEU A 6 13.66 -11.92 -5.88
N ASN A 7 13.96 -12.68 -4.82
CA ASN A 7 13.92 -14.15 -4.82
C ASN A 7 12.51 -14.71 -5.13
N SER A 8 11.46 -13.94 -4.86
CA SER A 8 10.06 -14.36 -5.04
C SER A 8 9.46 -13.90 -6.38
N LEU A 9 10.17 -13.10 -7.18
CA LEU A 9 9.70 -12.59 -8.49
C LEU A 9 9.55 -13.68 -9.57
N ARG A 10 9.91 -14.93 -9.26
CA ARG A 10 9.60 -16.09 -10.11
C ARG A 10 8.09 -16.37 -10.18
N ARG A 11 7.31 -15.97 -9.16
CA ARG A 11 5.86 -16.15 -9.10
C ARG A 11 5.16 -14.93 -9.69
N GLN A 12 4.13 -15.15 -10.51
CA GLN A 12 3.34 -14.07 -11.12
C GLN A 12 2.55 -13.25 -10.07
N SER A 13 2.08 -13.89 -9.02
CA SER A 13 1.39 -13.22 -7.91
C SER A 13 1.73 -13.90 -6.60
N PHE A 14 1.99 -13.11 -5.56
CA PHE A 14 2.18 -13.64 -4.21
C PHE A 14 1.92 -12.57 -3.15
N VAL A 15 1.58 -13.03 -1.95
CA VAL A 15 1.47 -12.20 -0.75
C VAL A 15 2.65 -12.50 0.15
N ALA A 16 3.24 -11.46 0.71
CA ALA A 16 4.34 -11.60 1.66
C ALA A 16 4.22 -10.55 2.77
N GLN A 17 4.57 -10.95 3.99
CA GLN A 17 4.74 -10.00 5.07
C GLN A 17 6.10 -9.30 4.94
N GLU A 18 6.12 -7.98 5.05
CA GLU A 18 7.34 -7.18 4.97
C GLU A 18 7.41 -6.15 6.08
N THR A 19 8.61 -5.96 6.62
CA THR A 19 8.91 -4.87 7.55
C THR A 19 9.42 -3.69 6.74
N GLY A 20 8.78 -2.54 6.89
CA GLY A 20 9.19 -1.28 6.28
C GLY A 20 8.97 -0.11 7.22
N VAL A 21 8.89 1.10 6.65
CA VAL A 21 8.67 2.34 7.42
C VAL A 21 7.39 2.27 8.25
N TYR A 22 6.33 1.66 7.71
CA TYR A 22 5.02 1.50 8.36
C TYR A 22 4.92 0.24 9.24
N GLY A 23 6.05 -0.31 9.70
CA GLY A 23 6.10 -1.56 10.45
C GLY A 23 5.93 -2.81 9.59
N LYS A 24 5.35 -3.86 10.17
CA LYS A 24 5.08 -5.14 9.48
C LYS A 24 3.73 -5.08 8.80
N CYS A 25 3.70 -5.23 7.49
CA CYS A 25 2.50 -5.12 6.66
C CYS A 25 2.36 -6.33 5.73
N ASN A 26 1.12 -6.66 5.37
CA ASN A 26 0.87 -7.58 4.26
C ASN A 26 1.03 -6.84 2.93
N VAL A 27 1.92 -7.36 2.09
CA VAL A 27 2.24 -6.78 0.79
C VAL A 27 1.87 -7.78 -0.29
N GLN A 28 1.14 -7.31 -1.29
CA GLN A 28 0.81 -8.09 -2.48
C GLN A 28 1.72 -7.71 -3.62
N TYR A 29 2.21 -8.71 -4.35
CA TYR A 29 3.05 -8.55 -5.51
C TYR A 29 2.35 -9.13 -6.73
N LEU A 30 2.40 -8.39 -7.83
CA LEU A 30 2.02 -8.83 -9.16
C LEU A 30 3.21 -8.58 -10.09
N VAL A 31 3.67 -9.64 -10.74
CA VAL A 31 4.86 -9.64 -11.58
C VAL A 31 4.45 -9.97 -13.00
N THR A 32 4.71 -9.03 -13.92
CA THR A 32 4.48 -9.18 -15.34
C THR A 32 5.81 -9.09 -16.06
N LYS A 33 6.21 -10.17 -16.73
CA LYS A 33 7.44 -10.20 -17.53
C LYS A 33 7.11 -9.83 -18.97
N ALA A 34 7.82 -8.84 -19.52
CA ALA A 34 7.67 -8.38 -20.89
C ALA A 34 9.06 -8.41 -21.55
N ASN A 35 9.30 -9.43 -22.39
CA ASN A 35 10.59 -9.70 -23.06
C ASN A 35 11.81 -9.53 -22.14
N ASN A 36 12.42 -8.34 -22.13
CA ASN A 36 13.66 -8.03 -21.40
C ASN A 36 13.42 -7.26 -20.09
N ASN A 37 12.19 -6.79 -19.85
CA ASN A 37 11.83 -5.99 -18.70
C ASN A 37 10.83 -6.73 -17.80
N THR A 38 11.01 -6.58 -16.49
CA THR A 38 10.08 -7.12 -15.49
C THR A 38 9.34 -5.97 -14.81
N ASN A 39 8.03 -5.91 -15.04
CA ASN A 39 7.15 -4.98 -14.34
C ASN A 39 6.66 -5.64 -13.05
N VAL A 40 6.94 -5.00 -11.92
CA VAL A 40 6.51 -5.46 -10.60
C VAL A 40 5.57 -4.41 -10.00
N LYS A 41 4.32 -4.78 -9.79
CA LYS A 41 3.34 -3.99 -9.04
C LYS A 41 3.26 -4.52 -7.60
N LYS A 42 3.66 -3.68 -6.66
CA LYS A 42 3.63 -3.94 -5.23
C LYS A 42 2.53 -3.11 -4.58
N ILE A 43 1.60 -3.75 -3.89
CA ILE A 43 0.47 -3.12 -3.24
C ILE A 43 0.62 -3.32 -1.73
N ILE A 44 0.59 -2.23 -0.99
CA ILE A 44 0.70 -2.22 0.48
C ILE A 44 -0.63 -1.71 1.01
N ASN A 45 -1.31 -2.53 1.81
CA ASN A 45 -2.51 -2.12 2.51
C ASN A 45 -2.15 -1.71 3.94
N PHE A 46 -2.23 -0.41 4.25
CA PHE A 46 -1.78 0.11 5.55
C PHE A 46 -2.72 -0.29 6.70
N SER A 47 -3.97 -0.67 6.42
CA SER A 47 -4.89 -1.18 7.45
C SER A 47 -4.43 -2.52 8.04
N THR A 48 -3.60 -3.28 7.31
CA THR A 48 -3.05 -4.57 7.76
C THR A 48 -1.69 -4.44 8.47
N CYS A 49 -1.20 -3.21 8.65
CA CYS A 49 0.10 -2.99 9.26
C CYS A 49 0.00 -2.98 10.79
N ASP A 50 0.96 -3.62 11.46
CA ASP A 50 1.02 -3.68 12.93
C ASP A 50 1.34 -2.31 13.55
N SER A 51 2.00 -1.42 12.79
CA SER A 51 2.36 -0.07 13.24
C SER A 51 1.61 0.96 12.41
N LYS A 52 0.57 1.56 13.00
CA LYS A 52 -0.02 2.79 12.47
C LYS A 52 0.93 3.94 12.82
N LEU A 53 1.70 4.43 11.84
CA LEU A 53 2.52 5.64 11.99
C LEU A 53 1.59 6.86 12.10
N GLY A 54 1.10 7.12 13.31
CA GLY A 54 0.21 8.24 13.60
C GLY A 54 -0.61 7.99 14.85
N GLN A 55 -0.81 9.04 15.65
CA GLN A 55 -1.70 8.96 16.80
C GLN A 55 -3.12 9.34 16.35
N GLN A 56 -3.99 8.34 16.19
CA GLN A 56 -5.41 8.60 15.93
C GLN A 56 -6.06 9.06 17.23
N ARG A 57 -6.29 10.37 17.35
CA ARG A 57 -7.13 10.93 18.41
C ARG A 57 -8.48 11.29 17.81
N SER A 58 -9.54 10.82 18.46
CA SER A 58 -10.91 11.19 18.10
C SER A 58 -11.57 11.81 19.32
N ASN A 59 -12.32 12.89 19.09
CA ASN A 59 -13.19 13.47 20.12
C ASN A 59 -14.49 12.67 20.28
N LYS A 60 -14.69 11.62 19.47
CA LYS A 60 -15.86 10.76 19.53
C LYS A 60 -15.68 9.71 20.63
N PRO A 61 -16.66 9.50 21.52
CA PRO A 61 -16.62 8.40 22.47
C PRO A 61 -16.59 7.06 21.73
N THR A 62 -15.88 6.09 22.32
CA THR A 62 -15.83 4.73 21.78
C THR A 62 -17.25 4.15 21.77
N PRO A 63 -17.79 3.76 20.61
CA PRO A 63 -19.15 3.26 20.53
C PRO A 63 -19.26 1.90 21.23
N THR A 64 -20.35 1.69 21.97
CA THR A 64 -20.64 0.46 22.72
C THR A 64 -20.69 -0.79 21.82
N CYS A 65 -21.01 -0.60 20.53
CA CYS A 65 -21.00 -1.64 19.51
C CYS A 65 -20.08 -1.23 18.35
N PRO A 66 -18.84 -1.76 18.27
CA PRO A 66 -17.95 -1.48 17.15
C PRO A 66 -18.46 -2.20 15.89
N SER A 67 -18.78 -1.45 14.84
CA SER A 67 -19.00 -2.00 13.51
C SER A 67 -17.68 -2.00 12.72
N ARG A 68 -17.53 -2.94 11.78
CA ARG A 68 -16.32 -3.02 10.92
C ARG A 68 -16.08 -1.78 10.06
N TYR A 69 -17.07 -0.89 9.97
CA TYR A 69 -17.06 0.32 9.15
C TYR A 69 -16.57 1.57 9.91
N GLN A 70 -16.11 1.42 11.15
CA GLN A 70 -15.77 2.57 12.01
C GLN A 70 -14.39 3.17 11.75
N ASP A 71 -13.50 2.44 11.09
CA ASP A 71 -12.28 3.03 10.53
C ASP A 71 -12.69 3.79 9.26
N GLY A 72 -13.24 5.00 9.45
CA GLY A 72 -13.60 5.95 8.38
C GLY A 72 -12.37 6.46 7.61
N SER A 73 -11.24 5.77 7.67
CA SER A 73 -10.03 6.06 6.92
C SER A 73 -9.49 4.79 6.28
N MET A 74 -9.28 4.80 4.97
CA MET A 74 -8.59 3.74 4.23
C MET A 74 -7.28 4.31 3.68
N SER A 75 -6.21 3.55 3.78
CA SER A 75 -4.94 3.98 3.19
C SER A 75 -4.19 2.82 2.54
N HIS A 76 -3.63 3.08 1.37
CA HIS A 76 -2.89 2.10 0.59
C HIS A 76 -1.79 2.77 -0.23
N SER A 77 -0.79 1.99 -0.62
CA SER A 77 0.26 2.42 -1.53
C SER A 77 0.46 1.40 -2.65
N VAL A 78 0.45 1.89 -3.89
CA VAL A 78 0.76 1.12 -5.09
C VAL A 78 2.11 1.57 -5.60
N ARG A 79 3.03 0.62 -5.80
CA ARG A 79 4.38 0.87 -6.29
C ARG A 79 4.62 0.04 -7.53
N ASN A 80 4.87 0.69 -8.66
CA ASN A 80 5.18 0.06 -9.93
C ASN A 80 6.67 0.22 -10.17
N TYR A 81 7.37 -0.91 -10.26
CA TYR A 81 8.78 -1.00 -10.59
C TYR A 81 8.92 -1.56 -11.99
N ASN A 82 9.79 -0.96 -12.79
CA ASN A 82 10.27 -1.54 -14.03
C ASN A 82 11.73 -1.97 -13.80
N LEU A 83 12.00 -3.26 -13.93
CA LEU A 83 13.30 -3.87 -13.70
C LEU A 83 13.90 -4.34 -15.02
N ASP A 84 15.23 -4.22 -15.15
CA ASP A 84 15.97 -4.84 -16.25
C ASP A 84 16.20 -6.36 -16.03
N GLU A 85 16.91 -7.01 -16.95
CA GLU A 85 17.26 -8.43 -16.88
C GLU A 85 18.13 -8.77 -15.65
N MET A 86 18.90 -7.81 -15.14
CA MET A 86 19.73 -7.94 -13.94
C MET A 86 18.98 -7.57 -12.64
N ASN A 87 17.68 -7.30 -12.72
CA ASN A 87 16.83 -6.80 -11.62
C ASN A 87 17.20 -5.41 -11.08
N VAL A 88 17.86 -4.58 -11.90
CA VAL A 88 18.10 -3.16 -11.60
C VAL A 88 16.83 -2.37 -11.89
N ILE A 89 16.44 -1.50 -10.95
CA ILE A 89 15.27 -0.63 -11.09
C ILE A 89 15.59 0.46 -12.11
N GLN A 90 14.98 0.39 -13.28
CA GLN A 90 15.08 1.43 -14.32
C GLN A 90 14.08 2.56 -14.11
N TYR A 91 12.90 2.24 -13.57
CA TYR A 91 11.84 3.21 -13.31
C TYR A 91 11.02 2.78 -12.10
N LEU A 92 10.61 3.77 -11.29
CA LEU A 92 9.76 3.56 -10.13
C LEU A 92 8.69 4.64 -10.05
N ASN A 93 7.44 4.21 -10.03
CA ASN A 93 6.28 5.05 -9.75
C ASN A 93 5.58 4.59 -8.47
N ILE A 94 5.46 5.48 -7.49
CA ILE A 94 4.80 5.21 -6.22
C ILE A 94 3.62 6.15 -6.06
N ILE A 95 2.45 5.56 -5.90
CA ILE A 95 1.21 6.24 -5.59
C ILE A 95 0.80 5.84 -4.18
N GLY A 96 0.60 6.82 -3.31
CA GLY A 96 0.03 6.66 -1.98
C GLY A 96 -1.31 7.37 -1.91
N THR A 97 -2.33 6.68 -1.41
CA THR A 97 -3.67 7.24 -1.25
C THR A 97 -4.11 7.06 0.20
N VAL A 98 -4.62 8.13 0.80
CA VAL A 98 -5.34 8.11 2.06
C VAL A 98 -6.72 8.68 1.81
N GLU A 99 -7.75 7.89 2.07
CA GLU A 99 -9.14 8.28 1.94
C GLU A 99 -9.73 8.38 3.33
N PHE A 100 -10.49 9.45 3.58
CA PHE A 100 -11.20 9.68 4.82
C PHE A 100 -12.67 9.96 4.51
N GLN A 101 -13.55 9.12 5.04
CA GLN A 101 -14.99 9.22 4.93
C GLN A 101 -15.60 9.18 6.34
N PRO A 102 -15.96 10.35 6.92
CA PRO A 102 -16.45 10.44 8.29
C PRO A 102 -17.88 9.88 8.47
N PHE A 103 -18.69 9.88 7.41
CA PHE A 103 -20.08 9.43 7.43
C PHE A 103 -20.36 8.40 6.33
N GLN A 104 -21.22 7.41 6.60
CA GLN A 104 -21.64 6.42 5.60
C GLN A 104 -22.52 7.00 4.48
N ALA A 105 -22.93 8.27 4.59
CA ALA A 105 -23.59 8.98 3.51
C ALA A 105 -22.55 9.37 2.46
N LEU A 106 -22.84 9.13 1.18
CA LEU A 106 -21.98 9.44 0.02
C LEU A 106 -21.74 10.95 -0.22
N ALA A 107 -22.00 11.80 0.78
CA ALA A 107 -22.00 13.25 0.62
C ALA A 107 -20.59 13.84 0.59
N GLU A 108 -19.66 13.35 1.41
CA GLU A 108 -18.33 13.95 1.58
C GLU A 108 -17.25 12.89 1.81
N TYR A 109 -16.21 12.91 0.98
CA TYR A 109 -14.97 12.17 1.21
C TYR A 109 -13.77 13.07 0.93
N HIS A 110 -12.73 12.91 1.72
CA HIS A 110 -11.46 13.59 1.53
C HIS A 110 -10.43 12.56 1.09
N HIS A 111 -9.59 12.90 0.11
CA HIS A 111 -8.48 12.05 -0.29
C HIS A 111 -7.18 12.85 -0.31
N ILE A 112 -6.12 12.22 0.15
CA ILE A 112 -4.75 12.70 0.02
C ILE A 112 -4.08 11.77 -1.00
N PHE A 113 -3.56 12.38 -2.06
CA PHE A 113 -2.83 11.70 -3.12
C PHE A 113 -1.37 12.12 -3.09
N VAL A 114 -0.47 11.15 -3.01
CA VAL A 114 0.98 11.36 -3.05
C VAL A 114 1.53 10.56 -4.23
N ASN A 115 2.24 11.24 -5.13
CA ASN A 115 2.91 10.62 -6.26
C ASN A 115 4.41 10.87 -6.17
N GLN A 116 5.22 9.83 -6.32
CA GLN A 116 6.66 9.91 -6.34
C GLN A 116 7.20 9.09 -7.52
N THR A 117 8.03 9.72 -8.33
CA THR A 117 8.66 9.10 -9.50
C THR A 117 10.18 9.15 -9.38
N PHE A 118 10.85 8.07 -9.78
CA PHE A 118 12.29 7.97 -9.93
C PHE A 118 12.62 7.32 -11.27
#